data_AF-A0A2W4LW01-F1
#
_entry.id   AF-A0A2W4LW01-F1
#
_cell.length_a   1.000
_cell.length_b   1.000
_cell.length_c   1.000
_cell.angle_alpha   90.00
_cell.angle_beta   90.00
_cell.angle_gamma   90.00
#
_symmetry.space_group_name_H-M   'P 1'
#
loop_
_entity.id
_entity.type
_entity.pdbx_description
1 polymer ?
#
loop_
_entity_poly.entity_id
_entity_poly.type
_entity_poly.pdbx_seq_one_letter_code
_entity_poly.pdbx_strand_id
1 'polypeptide(L)'
;MTAAFSAADSTAENPPIPDLPDDATRVIGEAEARQVAEEVANLFRPIAASAYGATIEFDPDDWDGTIGRARSSVHAGRIWRITPAGTIFNPYLTRDVMRLLVCHELGHFFGGFPFKPENTPGATVADAGTFLASEGSADYFATKECAWRVWAGDPNNPAFRAVVPRAGREKCDNAWHDQARRDVCYRTLVTALDVLRWIAYPMDSDIHGPRIETPSTEVALVTKTAHPDGQCRLDTMVAGAVCDKPNDLSKIPGLVPSPVTGQYGDHSVAAEQDAAPYACHDGPGARPLCWFKANMPGYVPAACTLPEGGVCAEDGSGYWVCDPIQDRVFTPCSLGCYYDSESQIADCVT
;
A
#
# COMPACT_ATOMS: atom_id res chain seq x y z
N MET A 1 50.94 13.16 44.02
CA MET A 1 49.49 13.39 44.00
C MET A 1 48.98 12.92 42.65
N THR A 2 48.55 11.67 42.58
CA THR A 2 48.04 11.01 41.38
C THR A 2 46.59 10.64 41.71
N ALA A 3 45.64 11.35 41.10
CA ALA A 3 44.22 11.06 41.27
C ALA A 3 43.84 9.89 40.36
N ALA A 4 43.40 8.79 40.97
CA ALA A 4 42.83 7.66 40.27
C ALA A 4 41.42 8.01 39.78
N PHE A 5 41.18 7.84 38.48
CA PHE A 5 39.83 7.79 37.93
C PHE A 5 39.16 6.51 38.43
N SER A 6 38.10 6.66 39.24
CA SER A 6 37.22 5.55 39.58
C SER A 6 36.44 5.15 38.34
N ALA A 7 36.54 3.89 37.95
CA ALA A 7 35.65 3.28 36.98
C ALA A 7 34.21 3.38 37.49
N ALA A 8 33.32 3.96 36.69
CA ALA A 8 31.89 3.92 36.94
C ALA A 8 31.39 2.49 36.70
N ASP A 9 30.65 1.99 37.68
CA ASP A 9 30.00 0.69 37.76
C ASP A 9 29.08 0.46 36.55
N SER A 10 29.36 -0.59 35.76
CA SER A 10 28.64 -0.93 34.52
C SER A 10 27.60 -2.02 34.73
N THR A 11 26.80 -1.90 35.79
CA THR A 11 25.76 -2.88 36.17
C THR A 11 24.35 -2.30 36.14
N ALA A 12 24.09 -1.25 35.36
CA ALA A 12 22.73 -0.86 35.04
C ALA A 12 22.10 -1.95 34.15
N GLU A 13 21.40 -2.91 34.77
CA GLU A 13 20.42 -3.75 34.10
C GLU A 13 19.54 -2.83 33.23
N ASN A 14 19.42 -3.15 31.94
CA ASN A 14 18.50 -2.43 31.07
C ASN A 14 17.13 -2.43 31.75
N PRO A 15 16.45 -1.26 31.85
CA PRO A 15 15.12 -1.23 32.43
C PRO A 15 14.23 -2.26 31.71
N PRO A 16 13.35 -2.98 32.43
CA PRO A 16 12.46 -3.95 31.80
C PRO A 16 11.70 -3.26 30.68
N ILE A 17 11.64 -3.92 29.51
CA ILE A 17 10.84 -3.45 28.39
C ILE A 17 9.40 -3.32 28.90
N PRO A 18 8.73 -2.17 28.73
CA PRO A 18 7.37 -2.01 29.21
C PRO A 18 6.44 -3.06 28.59
N ASP A 19 5.54 -3.61 29.39
CA ASP A 19 4.50 -4.50 28.88
C ASP A 19 3.62 -3.73 27.88
N LEU A 20 3.58 -4.23 26.65
CA LEU A 20 2.68 -3.73 25.62
C LEU A 20 1.25 -4.26 25.87
N PRO A 21 0.21 -3.51 25.44
CA PRO A 21 -1.17 -3.96 25.60
C PRO A 21 -1.42 -5.29 24.86
N ASP A 22 -2.40 -6.06 25.33
CA ASP A 22 -2.84 -7.32 24.71
C ASP A 22 -3.15 -7.17 23.21
N ASP A 23 -3.69 -6.00 22.82
CA ASP A 23 -3.97 -5.67 21.43
C ASP A 23 -2.75 -5.81 20.50
N ALA A 24 -1.54 -5.60 21.03
CA ALA A 24 -0.28 -5.67 20.31
C ALA A 24 0.47 -7.01 20.46
N THR A 25 0.15 -7.83 21.47
CA THR A 25 0.97 -8.99 21.84
C THR A 25 0.22 -10.33 21.77
N ARG A 26 -1.10 -10.32 21.92
CA ARG A 26 -1.90 -11.54 21.94
C ARG A 26 -2.35 -11.90 20.53
N VAL A 27 -2.00 -13.11 20.09
CA VAL A 27 -2.47 -13.69 18.84
C VAL A 27 -3.98 -13.92 18.92
N ILE A 28 -4.70 -13.59 17.83
CA ILE A 28 -6.16 -13.67 17.75
C ILE A 28 -6.61 -14.77 16.79
N GLY A 29 -7.77 -15.36 17.08
CA GLY A 29 -8.45 -16.30 16.18
C GLY A 29 -9.48 -15.60 15.30
N GLU A 30 -10.17 -16.38 14.45
CA GLU A 30 -11.11 -15.88 13.45
C GLU A 30 -12.23 -15.00 14.02
N ALA A 31 -12.90 -15.43 15.09
CA ALA A 31 -14.01 -14.68 15.67
C ALA A 31 -13.59 -13.27 16.10
N GLU A 32 -12.40 -13.14 16.68
CA GLU A 32 -11.86 -11.85 17.11
C GLU A 32 -11.31 -11.04 15.93
N ALA A 33 -10.68 -11.68 14.93
CA ALA A 33 -10.24 -10.99 13.72
C ALA A 33 -11.43 -10.39 12.94
N ARG A 34 -12.55 -11.12 12.84
CA ARG A 34 -13.81 -10.62 12.27
C ARG A 34 -14.34 -9.42 13.05
N GLN A 35 -14.33 -9.48 14.38
CA GLN A 35 -14.75 -8.36 15.22
C GLN A 35 -13.88 -7.12 14.96
N VAL A 36 -12.55 -7.28 14.96
CA VAL A 36 -11.60 -6.18 14.72
C VAL A 36 -11.78 -5.58 13.32
N ALA A 37 -11.99 -6.42 12.30
CA ALA A 37 -12.26 -5.98 10.93
C ALA A 37 -13.50 -5.09 10.85
N GLU A 38 -14.60 -5.52 11.48
CA GLU A 38 -15.83 -4.76 11.57
C GLU A 38 -15.66 -3.44 12.34
N GLU A 39 -14.94 -3.45 13.48
CA GLU A 39 -14.60 -2.23 14.24
C GLU A 39 -13.94 -1.18 13.37
N VAL A 40 -12.92 -1.56 12.57
CA VAL A 40 -12.20 -0.63 11.69
C VAL A 40 -13.05 -0.18 10.51
N ALA A 41 -13.73 -1.09 9.82
CA ALA A 41 -14.56 -0.75 8.67
C ALA A 41 -15.71 0.20 9.04
N ASN A 42 -16.26 0.08 10.25
CA ASN A 42 -17.31 0.96 10.76
C ASN A 42 -16.88 2.44 10.86
N LEU A 43 -15.58 2.73 10.99
CA LEU A 43 -15.07 4.10 10.98
C LEU A 43 -15.19 4.75 9.59
N PHE A 44 -15.26 3.95 8.52
CA PHE A 44 -15.24 4.41 7.14
C PHE A 44 -16.57 4.19 6.39
N ARG A 45 -17.42 3.25 6.82
CA ARG A 45 -18.74 2.99 6.22
C ARG A 45 -19.60 4.25 6.06
N PRO A 46 -19.75 5.14 7.07
CA PRO A 46 -20.53 6.36 6.89
C PRO A 46 -19.98 7.26 5.79
N ILE A 47 -18.66 7.34 5.67
CA ILE A 47 -17.96 8.15 4.67
C ILE A 47 -18.17 7.55 3.28
N ALA A 48 -17.97 6.24 3.14
CA ALA A 48 -18.21 5.50 1.90
C ALA A 48 -19.64 5.74 1.37
N ALA A 49 -20.62 5.61 2.26
CA ALA A 49 -22.02 5.81 1.93
C ALA A 49 -22.33 7.27 1.56
N SER A 50 -21.89 8.24 2.36
CA SER A 50 -22.27 9.65 2.14
C SER A 50 -21.54 10.32 0.98
N ALA A 51 -20.25 10.03 0.80
CA ALA A 51 -19.41 10.70 -0.19
C ALA A 51 -19.46 9.99 -1.56
N TYR A 52 -19.62 8.67 -1.57
CA TYR A 52 -19.48 7.86 -2.79
C TYR A 52 -20.71 7.01 -3.11
N GLY A 53 -21.70 6.96 -2.21
CA GLY A 53 -22.81 6.02 -2.33
C GLY A 53 -22.34 4.56 -2.36
N ALA A 54 -21.20 4.28 -1.73
CA ALA A 54 -20.59 2.96 -1.69
C ALA A 54 -20.94 2.22 -0.39
N THR A 55 -20.97 0.89 -0.46
CA THR A 55 -21.18 0.02 0.71
C THR A 55 -19.92 -0.79 0.96
N ILE A 56 -19.36 -0.71 2.17
CA ILE A 56 -18.21 -1.53 2.57
C ILE A 56 -18.70 -2.81 3.25
N GLU A 57 -18.34 -3.95 2.69
CA GLU A 57 -18.64 -5.26 3.23
C GLU A 57 -17.42 -6.18 3.24
N PHE A 58 -17.43 -7.15 4.14
CA PHE A 58 -16.47 -8.25 4.09
C PHE A 58 -17.09 -9.41 3.35
N ASP A 59 -16.27 -10.14 2.58
CA ASP A 59 -16.69 -11.43 2.05
C ASP A 59 -16.99 -12.38 3.25
N PRO A 60 -18.24 -12.84 3.41
CA PRO A 60 -18.59 -13.68 4.56
C PRO A 60 -17.96 -15.08 4.45
N ASP A 61 -17.69 -15.53 3.23
CA ASP A 61 -17.42 -16.93 2.90
C ASP A 61 -15.92 -17.22 2.72
N ASP A 62 -15.06 -16.21 2.53
CA ASP A 62 -13.62 -16.46 2.24
C ASP A 62 -12.69 -16.41 3.47
N TRP A 63 -13.22 -16.43 4.69
CA TRP A 63 -12.38 -16.49 5.90
C TRP A 63 -11.75 -17.87 6.13
N ASP A 64 -12.23 -18.90 5.44
CA ASP A 64 -11.63 -20.24 5.38
C ASP A 64 -10.79 -20.47 4.11
N GLY A 65 -10.71 -19.46 3.24
CA GLY A 65 -10.02 -19.53 1.95
C GLY A 65 -8.54 -19.89 2.08
N THR A 66 -8.07 -20.82 1.25
CA THR A 66 -6.68 -21.31 1.31
C THR A 66 -5.73 -20.62 0.33
N ILE A 67 -6.25 -19.72 -0.51
CA ILE A 67 -5.49 -19.09 -1.60
C ILE A 67 -5.40 -17.58 -1.39
N GLY A 68 -4.17 -17.07 -1.33
CA GLY A 68 -3.89 -15.63 -1.26
C GLY A 68 -4.13 -15.04 0.13
N ARG A 69 -3.87 -13.72 0.25
CA ARG A 69 -4.10 -12.91 1.47
C ARG A 69 -5.35 -12.05 1.27
N ALA A 70 -5.60 -11.17 2.24
CA ALA A 70 -6.62 -10.15 2.14
C ALA A 70 -6.52 -9.36 0.83
N ARG A 71 -7.67 -9.03 0.25
CA ARG A 71 -7.82 -8.35 -1.04
C ARG A 71 -9.03 -7.44 -1.03
N SER A 72 -8.92 -6.32 -1.71
CA SER A 72 -10.03 -5.40 -1.96
C SER A 72 -10.53 -5.50 -3.39
N SER A 73 -11.84 -5.47 -3.57
CA SER A 73 -12.49 -5.47 -4.88
C SER A 73 -13.70 -4.55 -4.92
N VAL A 74 -14.06 -4.13 -6.13
CA VAL A 74 -15.25 -3.33 -6.38
C VAL A 74 -16.22 -4.15 -7.21
N HIS A 75 -17.48 -4.19 -6.79
CA HIS A 75 -18.56 -4.84 -7.53
C HIS A 75 -19.62 -3.82 -7.98
N ALA A 76 -20.51 -4.29 -8.87
CA ALA A 76 -21.65 -3.51 -9.35
C ALA A 76 -22.46 -2.94 -8.19
N GLY A 77 -22.97 -1.71 -8.37
CA GLY A 77 -23.67 -0.99 -7.30
C GLY A 77 -22.76 -0.35 -6.25
N ARG A 78 -21.46 -0.19 -6.55
CA ARG A 78 -20.45 0.41 -5.65
C ARG A 78 -20.30 -0.34 -4.33
N ILE A 79 -20.30 -1.67 -4.42
CA ILE A 79 -19.96 -2.53 -3.30
C ILE A 79 -18.44 -2.61 -3.23
N TRP A 80 -17.87 -2.07 -2.16
CA TRP A 80 -16.46 -2.13 -1.80
C TRP A 80 -16.26 -3.33 -0.89
N ARG A 81 -15.77 -4.43 -1.46
CA ARG A 81 -15.63 -5.69 -0.76
C ARG A 81 -14.20 -5.89 -0.30
N ILE A 82 -14.04 -6.27 0.96
CA ILE A 82 -12.78 -6.75 1.52
C ILE A 82 -12.90 -8.27 1.69
N THR A 83 -12.07 -9.01 0.98
CA THR A 83 -11.99 -10.47 1.02
C THR A 83 -10.77 -10.82 1.88
N PRO A 84 -10.91 -11.29 3.12
CA PRO A 84 -9.80 -11.48 4.05
C PRO A 84 -8.84 -12.60 3.67
N ALA A 85 -9.34 -13.68 3.03
CA ALA A 85 -8.65 -14.96 2.82
C ALA A 85 -8.21 -15.65 4.14
N GLY A 86 -8.41 -16.96 4.27
CA GLY A 86 -8.06 -17.72 5.49
C GLY A 86 -6.56 -17.82 5.79
N THR A 87 -5.68 -17.50 4.85
CA THR A 87 -4.21 -17.52 5.11
C THR A 87 -3.72 -16.40 6.03
N ILE A 88 -4.60 -15.48 6.43
CA ILE A 88 -4.24 -14.40 7.35
C ILE A 88 -3.94 -14.89 8.77
N PHE A 89 -4.43 -16.07 9.15
CA PHE A 89 -4.22 -16.62 10.49
C PHE A 89 -2.83 -17.23 10.63
N ASN A 90 -1.94 -16.49 11.30
CA ASN A 90 -0.59 -16.96 11.63
C ASN A 90 -0.13 -16.42 13.01
N PRO A 91 1.00 -16.88 13.56
CA PRO A 91 1.46 -16.51 14.90
C PRO A 91 1.77 -15.03 15.15
N TYR A 92 1.69 -14.17 14.12
CA TYR A 92 1.88 -12.73 14.23
C TYR A 92 0.57 -11.93 14.10
N LEU A 93 -0.58 -12.59 13.88
CA LEU A 93 -1.87 -11.90 13.78
C LEU A 93 -2.37 -11.49 15.17
N THR A 94 -2.11 -10.25 15.57
CA THR A 94 -2.67 -9.59 16.77
C THR A 94 -3.83 -8.66 16.37
N ARG A 95 -4.51 -8.03 17.34
CA ARG A 95 -5.56 -7.03 17.04
C ARG A 95 -4.97 -5.84 16.29
N ASP A 96 -3.79 -5.36 16.67
CA ASP A 96 -3.14 -4.25 15.99
C ASP A 96 -2.70 -4.60 14.58
N VAL A 97 -2.14 -5.80 14.36
CA VAL A 97 -1.82 -6.29 13.01
C VAL A 97 -3.11 -6.36 12.18
N MET A 98 -4.18 -6.96 12.70
CA MET A 98 -5.45 -7.04 11.98
C MET A 98 -6.04 -5.66 11.65
N ARG A 99 -5.95 -4.69 12.56
CA ARG A 99 -6.37 -3.30 12.31
C ARG A 99 -5.61 -2.70 11.14
N LEU A 100 -4.29 -2.86 11.12
CA LEU A 100 -3.47 -2.26 10.07
C LEU A 100 -3.64 -2.97 8.72
N LEU A 101 -3.92 -4.28 8.71
CA LEU A 101 -4.31 -5.01 7.50
C LEU A 101 -5.63 -4.47 6.94
N VAL A 102 -6.65 -4.28 7.76
CA VAL A 102 -7.94 -3.72 7.31
C VAL A 102 -7.77 -2.27 6.87
N CYS A 103 -6.92 -1.49 7.54
CA CYS A 103 -6.54 -0.16 7.10
C CYS A 103 -5.86 -0.14 5.72
N HIS A 104 -5.03 -1.13 5.41
CA HIS A 104 -4.46 -1.31 4.08
C HIS A 104 -5.55 -1.58 3.04
N GLU A 105 -6.46 -2.51 3.31
CA GLU A 105 -7.59 -2.80 2.41
C GLU A 105 -8.48 -1.58 2.17
N LEU A 106 -8.81 -0.83 3.23
CA LEU A 106 -9.50 0.45 3.10
C LEU A 106 -8.69 1.48 2.30
N GLY A 107 -7.37 1.42 2.39
CA GLY A 107 -6.46 2.22 1.58
C GLY A 107 -6.61 1.99 0.09
N HIS A 108 -7.03 0.82 -0.36
CA HIS A 108 -7.36 0.62 -1.77
C HIS A 108 -8.56 1.46 -2.22
N PHE A 109 -9.55 1.72 -1.36
CA PHE A 109 -10.70 2.54 -1.72
C PHE A 109 -10.46 4.05 -1.56
N PHE A 110 -9.75 4.44 -0.50
CA PHE A 110 -9.61 5.85 -0.11
C PHE A 110 -8.23 6.47 -0.44
N GLY A 111 -7.20 5.65 -0.64
CA GLY A 111 -5.81 6.12 -0.73
C GLY A 111 -5.50 6.92 -2.00
N GLY A 112 -6.29 6.71 -3.06
CA GLY A 112 -6.15 7.44 -4.31
C GLY A 112 -4.83 7.16 -5.05
N PHE A 113 -4.43 8.11 -5.87
CA PHE A 113 -3.30 7.99 -6.78
C PHE A 113 -1.99 7.56 -6.10
N PRO A 114 -1.19 6.66 -6.72
CA PRO A 114 -1.46 5.97 -8.00
C PRO A 114 -2.51 4.86 -7.88
N PHE A 115 -3.17 4.53 -8.99
CA PHE A 115 -4.18 3.47 -9.06
C PHE A 115 -3.62 2.17 -9.67
N LYS A 116 -4.23 1.02 -9.36
CA LYS A 116 -3.93 -0.28 -9.99
C LYS A 116 -4.33 -0.25 -11.49
N PRO A 117 -3.68 -1.03 -12.37
CA PRO A 117 -3.95 -1.01 -13.82
C PRO A 117 -5.32 -1.61 -14.20
N GLU A 118 -5.87 -2.48 -13.35
CA GLU A 118 -7.09 -3.27 -13.59
C GLU A 118 -8.40 -2.44 -13.53
N ASN A 119 -8.32 -1.11 -13.49
CA ASN A 119 -9.50 -0.27 -13.49
C ASN A 119 -10.26 -0.44 -14.81
N THR A 120 -11.59 -0.49 -14.72
CA THR A 120 -12.47 -0.76 -15.87
C THR A 120 -12.25 0.27 -16.98
N PRO A 121 -11.80 -0.14 -18.19
CA PRO A 121 -11.65 0.77 -19.32
C PRO A 121 -12.97 1.50 -19.61
N GLY A 122 -12.94 2.83 -19.67
CA GLY A 122 -14.12 3.67 -19.88
C GLY A 122 -14.89 4.07 -18.61
N ALA A 123 -14.38 3.74 -17.42
CA ALA A 123 -14.95 4.21 -16.16
C ALA A 123 -14.90 5.75 -16.05
N THR A 124 -16.00 6.32 -15.56
CA THR A 124 -16.24 7.75 -15.39
C THR A 124 -16.14 8.16 -13.91
N VAL A 125 -16.23 9.45 -13.56
CA VAL A 125 -16.41 9.87 -12.16
C VAL A 125 -17.72 9.39 -11.55
N ALA A 126 -18.76 9.14 -12.36
CA ALA A 126 -19.95 8.47 -11.84
C ALA A 126 -19.61 7.05 -11.36
N ASP A 127 -18.50 6.48 -11.82
CA ASP A 127 -17.95 5.21 -11.40
C ASP A 127 -16.86 5.40 -10.34
N ALA A 128 -16.83 6.50 -9.57
CA ALA A 128 -15.79 6.76 -8.55
C ALA A 128 -15.56 5.62 -7.53
N GLY A 129 -16.46 4.63 -7.50
CA GLY A 129 -16.27 3.38 -6.78
C GLY A 129 -15.39 2.33 -7.46
N THR A 130 -14.97 2.43 -8.73
CA THR A 130 -14.31 1.36 -9.52
C THR A 130 -12.79 1.39 -9.56
N PHE A 131 -12.16 2.37 -8.91
CA PHE A 131 -10.71 2.55 -8.92
C PHE A 131 -10.11 2.09 -7.60
N LEU A 132 -9.10 1.24 -7.67
CA LEU A 132 -8.34 0.82 -6.51
C LEU A 132 -6.99 1.51 -6.48
N ALA A 133 -6.61 2.09 -5.35
CA ALA A 133 -5.27 2.60 -5.12
C ALA A 133 -4.23 1.47 -5.24
N SER A 134 -3.02 1.81 -5.66
CA SER A 134 -1.89 0.88 -5.69
C SER A 134 -1.56 0.34 -4.29
N GLU A 135 -0.79 -0.75 -4.24
CA GLU A 135 -0.34 -1.33 -2.96
C GLU A 135 0.44 -0.34 -2.10
N GLY A 136 1.33 0.45 -2.72
CA GLY A 136 2.05 1.51 -2.02
C GLY A 136 1.13 2.63 -1.51
N SER A 137 0.14 3.05 -2.29
CA SER A 137 -0.84 4.06 -1.84
C SER A 137 -1.72 3.54 -0.71
N ALA A 138 -2.08 2.25 -0.73
CA ALA A 138 -2.84 1.60 0.33
C ALA A 138 -2.05 1.57 1.66
N ASP A 139 -0.78 1.15 1.63
CA ASP A 139 0.12 1.19 2.81
C ASP A 139 0.30 2.61 3.36
N TYR A 140 0.47 3.58 2.45
CA TYR A 140 0.63 4.99 2.80
C TYR A 140 -0.63 5.53 3.49
N PHE A 141 -1.82 5.27 2.94
CA PHE A 141 -3.09 5.65 3.54
C PHE A 141 -3.31 4.99 4.90
N ALA A 142 -3.01 3.69 5.00
CA ALA A 142 -3.22 2.90 6.20
C ALA A 142 -2.54 3.53 7.42
N THR A 143 -1.31 4.00 7.23
CA THR A 143 -0.50 4.59 8.30
C THR A 143 -0.66 6.09 8.46
N LYS A 144 -0.99 6.81 7.38
CA LYS A 144 -1.22 8.26 7.42
C LYS A 144 -2.56 8.64 8.06
N GLU A 145 -3.64 7.94 7.67
CA GLU A 145 -5.01 8.33 8.02
C GLU A 145 -5.70 7.30 8.89
N CYS A 146 -5.73 6.05 8.45
CA CYS A 146 -6.54 5.02 9.11
C CYS A 146 -6.02 4.70 10.52
N ALA A 147 -4.71 4.51 10.67
CA ALA A 147 -4.05 4.28 11.95
C ALA A 147 -4.41 5.35 13.00
N TRP A 148 -4.42 6.63 12.60
CA TRP A 148 -4.87 7.71 13.48
C TRP A 148 -6.31 7.52 13.93
N ARG A 149 -7.23 7.21 13.02
CA ARG A 149 -8.65 7.00 13.36
C ARG A 149 -8.88 5.81 14.28
N VAL A 150 -8.11 4.75 14.07
CA VAL A 150 -8.22 3.51 14.85
C VAL A 150 -7.72 3.69 16.28
N TRP A 151 -6.61 4.41 16.46
CA TRP A 151 -5.94 4.50 17.77
C TRP A 151 -6.07 5.86 18.47
N ALA A 152 -6.69 6.87 17.85
CA ALA A 152 -6.88 8.17 18.49
C ALA A 152 -7.62 8.04 19.82
N GLY A 153 -7.01 8.56 20.88
CA GLY A 153 -7.59 8.54 22.23
C GLY A 153 -7.38 7.24 23.02
N ASP A 154 -6.75 6.21 22.44
CA ASP A 154 -6.40 5.00 23.19
C ASP A 154 -5.34 5.31 24.27
N PRO A 155 -5.63 5.02 25.56
CA PRO A 155 -4.70 5.31 26.66
C PRO A 155 -3.41 4.48 26.63
N ASN A 156 -3.34 3.42 25.82
CA ASN A 156 -2.16 2.56 25.72
C ASN A 156 -1.10 3.09 24.73
N ASN A 157 -1.43 4.08 23.90
CA ASN A 157 -0.48 4.61 22.89
C ASN A 157 0.88 5.05 23.47
N PRO A 158 0.98 5.69 24.66
CA PRO A 158 2.27 6.11 25.22
C PRO A 158 3.26 4.96 25.47
N ALA A 159 2.77 3.72 25.70
CA ALA A 159 3.63 2.56 25.94
C ALA A 159 4.54 2.24 24.73
N PHE A 160 4.07 2.52 23.52
CA PHE A 160 4.79 2.22 22.28
C PHE A 160 6.06 3.06 22.11
N ARG A 161 6.15 4.21 22.78
CA ARG A 161 7.36 5.04 22.76
C ARG A 161 8.60 4.28 23.20
N ALA A 162 8.47 3.38 24.17
CA ALA A 162 9.61 2.65 24.73
C ALA A 162 10.14 1.55 23.80
N VAL A 163 9.27 0.95 23.00
CA VAL A 163 9.58 -0.21 22.15
C VAL A 163 9.83 0.12 20.68
N VAL A 164 9.33 1.25 20.19
CA VAL A 164 9.60 1.67 18.81
C VAL A 164 11.11 1.84 18.61
N PRO A 165 11.69 1.34 17.50
CA PRO A 165 13.11 1.50 17.21
C PRO A 165 13.52 2.97 17.26
N ARG A 166 14.77 3.23 17.65
CA ARG A 166 15.27 4.60 17.86
C ARG A 166 15.06 5.48 16.63
N ALA A 167 15.33 4.98 15.42
CA ALA A 167 15.12 5.74 14.20
C ALA A 167 13.63 6.08 13.98
N GLY A 168 12.72 5.16 14.31
CA GLY A 168 11.28 5.41 14.27
C GLY A 168 10.84 6.44 15.29
N ARG A 169 11.37 6.36 16.52
CA ARG A 169 11.13 7.35 17.59
C ARG A 169 11.51 8.76 17.15
N GLU A 170 12.73 8.93 16.62
CA GLU A 170 13.23 10.23 16.16
C GLU A 170 12.37 10.78 15.01
N LYS A 171 11.93 9.92 14.07
CA LYS A 171 11.03 10.32 12.99
C LYS A 171 9.69 10.84 13.53
N CYS A 172 9.05 10.12 14.45
CA CYS A 172 7.80 10.55 15.07
C CYS A 172 7.96 11.82 15.92
N ASP A 173 9.05 11.91 16.71
CA ASP A 173 9.38 13.08 17.54
C ASP A 173 9.53 14.35 16.70
N ASN A 174 10.13 14.23 15.52
CA ASN A 174 10.35 15.34 14.60
C ASN A 174 9.08 15.72 13.80
N ALA A 175 8.25 14.73 13.44
CA ALA A 175 7.08 14.96 12.61
C ALA A 175 5.92 15.61 13.37
N TRP A 176 5.78 15.29 14.67
CA TRP A 176 4.58 15.64 15.42
C TRP A 176 4.92 16.44 16.68
N HIS A 177 4.40 17.67 16.78
CA HIS A 177 4.45 18.46 18.01
C HIS A 177 3.32 18.11 18.99
N ASP A 178 2.21 17.57 18.49
CA ASP A 178 1.11 17.07 19.29
C ASP A 178 1.47 15.70 19.92
N GLN A 179 1.23 15.55 21.23
CA GLN A 179 1.59 14.34 21.96
C GLN A 179 0.75 13.13 21.52
N ALA A 180 -0.55 13.32 21.29
CA ALA A 180 -1.42 12.21 20.90
C ALA A 180 -1.03 11.66 19.51
N ARG A 181 -0.73 12.56 18.55
CA ARG A 181 -0.20 12.19 17.22
C ARG A 181 1.14 11.47 17.31
N ARG A 182 2.06 11.94 18.17
CA ARG A 182 3.34 11.24 18.43
C ARG A 182 3.13 9.82 18.95
N ASP A 183 2.28 9.67 19.96
CA ASP A 183 2.06 8.38 20.60
C ASP A 183 1.42 7.37 19.64
N VAL A 184 0.47 7.81 18.81
CA VAL A 184 -0.07 6.99 17.72
C VAL A 184 0.99 6.67 16.68
N CYS A 185 1.85 7.63 16.29
CA CYS A 185 2.94 7.38 15.35
C CYS A 185 3.86 6.25 15.83
N TYR A 186 4.24 6.22 17.12
CA TYR A 186 5.06 5.12 17.64
C TYR A 186 4.37 3.77 17.51
N ARG A 187 3.08 3.70 17.87
CA ARG A 187 2.26 2.47 17.75
C ARG A 187 2.19 2.01 16.31
N THR A 188 1.87 2.91 15.38
CA THR A 188 1.83 2.64 13.95
C THR A 188 3.13 2.02 13.43
N LEU A 189 4.28 2.57 13.83
CA LEU A 189 5.58 2.05 13.36
C LEU A 189 5.94 0.68 13.94
N VAL A 190 5.56 0.41 15.19
CA VAL A 190 5.71 -0.93 15.81
C VAL A 190 4.82 -1.93 15.08
N THR A 191 3.54 -1.59 14.90
CA THR A 191 2.59 -2.45 14.19
C THR A 191 2.99 -2.69 12.72
N ALA A 192 3.57 -1.70 12.04
CA ALA A 192 4.08 -1.86 10.68
C ALA A 192 5.19 -2.92 10.59
N LEU A 193 6.09 -2.98 11.58
CA LEU A 193 7.10 -4.04 11.67
C LEU A 193 6.48 -5.41 11.92
N ASP A 194 5.44 -5.47 12.77
CA ASP A 194 4.72 -6.72 13.04
C ASP A 194 3.92 -7.21 11.83
N VAL A 195 3.32 -6.29 11.05
CA VAL A 195 2.70 -6.62 9.74
C VAL A 195 3.74 -7.24 8.80
N LEU A 196 4.98 -6.75 8.76
CA LEU A 196 6.01 -7.32 7.91
C LEU A 196 6.49 -8.70 8.37
N ARG A 197 6.50 -8.96 9.68
CA ARG A 197 6.72 -10.32 10.24
C ARG A 197 5.56 -11.25 9.86
N TRP A 198 4.33 -10.76 9.94
CA TRP A 198 3.13 -11.46 9.49
C TRP A 198 3.16 -11.73 7.97
N ILE A 199 3.72 -10.82 7.16
CA ILE A 199 3.94 -11.03 5.72
C ILE A 199 5.01 -12.09 5.49
N ALA A 200 6.13 -12.02 6.20
CA ALA A 200 7.26 -12.92 5.97
C ALA A 200 6.98 -14.37 6.43
N TYR A 201 6.02 -14.63 7.31
CA TYR A 201 5.74 -15.99 7.79
C TYR A 201 5.30 -16.95 6.67
N PRO A 202 5.78 -18.22 6.63
CA PRO A 202 6.72 -18.88 7.55
C PRO A 202 8.19 -18.83 7.12
N MET A 203 8.57 -17.88 6.26
CA MET A 203 9.96 -17.75 5.78
C MET A 203 10.92 -17.53 6.95
N ASP A 204 12.11 -18.12 6.83
CA ASP A 204 13.13 -18.11 7.87
C ASP A 204 13.57 -16.67 8.18
N SER A 205 13.25 -16.19 9.38
CA SER A 205 13.46 -14.79 9.82
C SER A 205 14.94 -14.43 10.06
N ASP A 206 15.84 -15.39 9.89
CA ASP A 206 17.29 -15.23 10.10
C ASP A 206 17.97 -14.37 9.02
N ILE A 207 17.26 -13.97 7.96
CA ILE A 207 17.70 -12.91 7.04
C ILE A 207 17.12 -11.59 7.52
N HIS A 208 17.88 -10.85 8.33
CA HIS A 208 17.73 -9.43 8.68
C HIS A 208 16.58 -8.68 7.98
N GLY A 209 15.34 -8.87 8.45
CA GLY A 209 14.13 -8.32 7.83
C GLY A 209 14.12 -6.79 7.76
N PRO A 210 13.06 -6.18 7.18
CA PRO A 210 12.96 -4.73 7.03
C PRO A 210 13.25 -3.96 8.33
N ARG A 211 14.01 -2.87 8.24
CA ARG A 211 14.37 -2.02 9.39
C ARG A 211 14.15 -0.55 9.06
N ILE A 212 13.72 0.21 10.05
CA ILE A 212 13.49 1.66 9.91
C ILE A 212 14.82 2.39 9.69
N GLU A 213 15.92 1.85 10.22
CA GLU A 213 17.28 2.38 10.13
C GLU A 213 17.89 2.23 8.73
N THR A 214 17.38 1.33 7.89
CA THR A 214 17.97 0.99 6.58
C THR A 214 16.94 1.14 5.46
N PRO A 215 16.52 2.37 5.15
CA PRO A 215 15.58 2.61 4.06
C PRO A 215 16.14 2.14 2.73
N SER A 216 15.26 1.72 1.83
CA SER A 216 15.60 1.29 0.48
C SER A 216 16.26 2.42 -0.30
N THR A 217 17.33 2.08 -1.02
CA THR A 217 17.99 3.00 -1.96
C THR A 217 17.51 2.79 -3.40
N GLU A 218 16.55 1.89 -3.62
CA GLU A 218 15.98 1.70 -4.96
C GLU A 218 15.27 2.95 -5.44
N VAL A 219 15.39 3.20 -6.74
CA VAL A 219 14.64 4.25 -7.43
C VAL A 219 13.94 3.58 -8.60
N ALA A 220 12.61 3.51 -8.51
CA ALA A 220 11.78 2.94 -9.54
C ALA A 220 11.84 3.82 -10.81
N LEU A 221 11.97 3.19 -11.97
CA LEU A 221 11.93 3.88 -13.25
C LEU A 221 10.52 4.36 -13.59
N VAL A 222 9.53 3.53 -13.24
CA VAL A 222 8.09 3.79 -13.33
C VAL A 222 7.43 3.47 -11.99
N THR A 223 6.27 4.05 -11.73
CA THR A 223 5.49 3.74 -10.54
C THR A 223 5.08 2.27 -10.52
N LYS A 224 5.51 1.52 -9.49
CA LYS A 224 5.10 0.13 -9.26
C LYS A 224 3.73 0.13 -8.59
N THR A 225 2.74 -0.54 -9.18
CA THR A 225 1.35 -0.59 -8.65
C THR A 225 1.05 -1.83 -7.82
N ALA A 226 1.83 -2.90 -8.04
CA ALA A 226 1.79 -4.13 -7.26
C ALA A 226 2.67 -4.02 -6.00
N HIS A 227 2.64 -5.08 -5.19
CA HIS A 227 3.33 -5.13 -3.91
C HIS A 227 4.83 -4.92 -4.08
N PRO A 228 5.42 -3.86 -3.49
CA PRO A 228 6.86 -3.70 -3.50
C PRO A 228 7.50 -4.66 -2.48
N ASP A 229 8.83 -4.73 -2.45
CA ASP A 229 9.55 -5.54 -1.46
C ASP A 229 9.27 -5.09 -0.01
N GLY A 230 9.57 -5.94 0.96
CA GLY A 230 9.26 -5.69 2.36
C GLY A 230 9.91 -4.43 2.94
N GLN A 231 11.11 -4.03 2.49
CA GLN A 231 11.75 -2.79 2.97
C GLN A 231 11.04 -1.58 2.39
N CYS A 232 10.72 -1.61 1.10
CA CYS A 232 9.99 -0.52 0.44
C CYS A 232 8.55 -0.35 1.01
N ARG A 233 7.89 -1.45 1.40
CA ARG A 233 6.63 -1.40 2.17
C ARG A 233 6.81 -0.72 3.52
N LEU A 234 7.85 -1.09 4.29
CA LEU A 234 8.15 -0.44 5.57
C LEU A 234 8.38 1.07 5.39
N ASP A 235 9.20 1.45 4.41
CA ASP A 235 9.51 2.85 4.14
C ASP A 235 8.24 3.63 3.81
N THR A 236 7.29 3.00 3.13
CA THR A 236 6.00 3.60 2.76
C THR A 236 5.10 3.80 3.97
N MET A 237 5.03 2.80 4.84
CA MET A 237 4.31 2.88 6.12
C MET A 237 4.93 3.92 7.06
N VAL A 238 6.26 4.02 7.08
CA VAL A 238 6.99 5.07 7.83
C VAL A 238 6.66 6.45 7.27
N ALA A 239 6.70 6.61 5.95
CA ALA A 239 6.39 7.87 5.28
C ALA A 239 4.95 8.32 5.55
N GLY A 240 3.98 7.40 5.51
CA GLY A 240 2.59 7.70 5.85
C GLY A 240 2.44 8.17 7.30
N ALA A 241 3.02 7.45 8.26
CA ALA A 241 2.92 7.77 9.69
C ALA A 241 3.50 9.15 10.09
N VAL A 242 4.39 9.72 9.27
CA VAL A 242 5.03 11.02 9.54
C VAL A 242 4.58 12.13 8.60
N CYS A 243 3.62 11.86 7.71
CA CYS A 243 3.10 12.89 6.83
C CYS A 243 2.00 13.72 7.51
N ASP A 244 2.20 15.03 7.56
CA ASP A 244 1.31 16.00 8.23
C ASP A 244 0.21 16.56 7.32
N LYS A 245 0.20 16.19 6.04
CA LYS A 245 -0.80 16.69 5.09
C LYS A 245 -2.20 16.25 5.51
N PRO A 246 -3.19 17.16 5.45
CA PRO A 246 -4.57 16.82 5.76
C PRO A 246 -5.09 15.74 4.81
N ASN A 247 -6.16 15.07 5.23
CA ASN A 247 -6.94 14.19 4.38
C ASN A 247 -8.34 14.77 4.23
N ASP A 248 -8.88 14.70 3.02
CA ASP A 248 -10.29 14.94 2.74
C ASP A 248 -10.90 13.64 2.23
N LEU A 249 -11.51 12.87 3.13
CA LEU A 249 -12.10 11.59 2.78
C LEU A 249 -13.39 11.72 1.94
N SER A 250 -13.85 12.94 1.67
CA SER A 250 -14.93 13.18 0.70
C SER A 250 -14.45 13.20 -0.76
N LYS A 251 -13.12 13.12 -0.97
CA LYS A 251 -12.49 13.01 -2.28
C LYS A 251 -11.53 11.82 -2.32
N ILE A 252 -11.47 11.13 -3.46
CA ILE A 252 -10.41 10.17 -3.77
C ILE A 252 -9.28 10.95 -4.47
N PRO A 253 -8.10 11.12 -3.85
CA PRO A 253 -7.01 11.93 -4.41
C PRO A 253 -6.57 11.42 -5.78
N GLY A 254 -6.45 12.32 -6.76
CA GLY A 254 -5.98 11.98 -8.10
C GLY A 254 -6.99 11.31 -9.01
N LEU A 255 -8.25 11.14 -8.58
CA LEU A 255 -9.31 10.63 -9.43
C LEU A 255 -9.91 11.73 -10.33
N VAL A 256 -9.09 12.22 -11.25
CA VAL A 256 -9.43 13.26 -12.23
C VAL A 256 -9.21 12.73 -13.65
N PRO A 257 -9.88 13.27 -14.69
CA PRO A 257 -9.69 12.78 -16.03
C PRO A 257 -8.32 13.21 -16.55
N SER A 258 -7.66 12.29 -17.24
CA SER A 258 -6.43 12.56 -17.98
C SER A 258 -6.64 13.71 -18.96
N PRO A 259 -5.74 14.71 -18.99
CA PRO A 259 -5.79 15.75 -20.00
C PRO A 259 -5.46 15.21 -21.40
N VAL A 260 -4.88 14.02 -21.51
CA VAL A 260 -4.50 13.39 -22.78
C VAL A 260 -5.59 12.46 -23.28
N THR A 261 -6.05 11.52 -22.45
CA THR A 261 -6.99 10.45 -22.87
C THR A 261 -8.43 10.73 -22.47
N GLY A 262 -8.67 11.70 -21.56
CA GLY A 262 -9.96 11.92 -20.93
C GLY A 262 -10.39 10.81 -19.95
N GLN A 263 -9.58 9.75 -19.79
CA GLN A 263 -9.88 8.61 -18.92
C GLN A 263 -9.48 8.89 -17.46
N TYR A 264 -10.14 8.22 -16.53
CA TYR A 264 -9.82 8.28 -15.11
C TYR A 264 -8.84 7.16 -14.71
N GLY A 265 -8.17 7.34 -13.58
CA GLY A 265 -7.30 6.32 -12.98
C GLY A 265 -5.96 6.11 -13.70
N ASP A 266 -5.63 6.98 -14.65
CA ASP A 266 -4.33 6.96 -15.30
C ASP A 266 -3.24 7.54 -14.38
N HIS A 267 -1.97 7.27 -14.72
CA HIS A 267 -0.84 7.79 -13.97
C HIS A 267 -0.41 9.17 -14.51
N SER A 268 -1.38 10.04 -14.83
CA SER A 268 -1.07 11.36 -15.41
C SER A 268 -0.52 12.35 -14.39
N VAL A 269 0.19 13.35 -14.91
CA VAL A 269 0.61 14.53 -14.13
C VAL A 269 -0.59 15.23 -13.49
N ALA A 270 -1.77 15.22 -14.14
CA ALA A 270 -2.98 15.81 -13.57
C ALA A 270 -3.46 15.04 -12.34
N ALA A 271 -3.45 13.70 -12.39
CA ALA A 271 -3.79 12.87 -11.24
C ALA A 271 -2.81 13.06 -10.07
N GLU A 272 -1.51 13.18 -10.35
CA GLU A 272 -0.53 13.46 -9.30
C GLU A 272 -0.71 14.86 -8.69
N GLN A 273 -0.92 15.88 -9.52
CA GLN A 273 -1.16 17.26 -9.08
C GLN A 273 -2.43 17.37 -8.23
N ASP A 274 -3.49 16.67 -8.62
CA ASP A 274 -4.74 16.63 -7.86
C ASP A 274 -4.58 15.95 -6.49
N ALA A 275 -3.72 14.93 -6.41
CA ALA A 275 -3.40 14.24 -5.17
C ALA A 275 -2.40 14.98 -4.26
N ALA A 276 -1.61 15.91 -4.80
CA ALA A 276 -0.53 16.60 -4.09
C ALA A 276 -0.94 17.30 -2.77
N PRO A 277 -2.14 17.89 -2.61
CA PRO A 277 -2.56 18.46 -1.34
C PRO A 277 -2.71 17.44 -0.21
N TYR A 278 -2.90 16.16 -0.56
CA TYR A 278 -3.21 15.05 0.35
C TYR A 278 -2.05 14.07 0.53
N ALA A 279 -0.85 14.37 0.02
CA ALA A 279 0.32 13.54 0.24
C ALA A 279 1.54 14.43 0.42
N CYS A 280 2.48 14.01 1.25
CA CYS A 280 3.75 14.72 1.36
C CYS A 280 4.54 14.49 0.07
N HIS A 281 5.00 15.57 -0.54
CA HIS A 281 5.76 15.52 -1.79
C HIS A 281 7.26 15.37 -1.52
N ASP A 282 7.72 15.94 -0.42
CA ASP A 282 9.11 15.98 0.01
C ASP A 282 9.25 15.61 1.50
N GLY A 283 10.51 15.50 1.93
CA GLY A 283 10.85 15.19 3.31
C GLY A 283 10.56 13.74 3.72
N PRO A 284 10.61 13.44 5.03
CA PRO A 284 10.49 12.06 5.54
C PRO A 284 9.10 11.46 5.33
N GLY A 285 8.09 12.27 5.04
CA GLY A 285 6.73 11.81 4.74
C GLY A 285 6.48 11.53 3.26
N ALA A 286 7.42 11.84 2.37
CA ALA A 286 7.26 11.61 0.94
C ALA A 286 7.15 10.12 0.62
N ARG A 287 6.29 9.79 -0.36
CA ARG A 287 6.17 8.41 -0.85
C ARG A 287 7.54 7.91 -1.36
N PRO A 288 8.03 6.74 -0.91
CA PRO A 288 9.37 6.26 -1.25
C PRO A 288 9.60 6.04 -2.75
N LEU A 289 10.79 6.42 -3.22
CA LEU A 289 11.20 6.27 -4.62
C LEU A 289 11.36 4.81 -5.06
N CYS A 290 11.47 3.86 -4.13
CA CYS A 290 11.59 2.43 -4.43
C CYS A 290 10.34 1.85 -5.13
N TRP A 291 9.19 2.54 -5.05
CA TRP A 291 7.97 2.21 -5.79
C TRP A 291 7.31 3.41 -6.48
N PHE A 292 7.43 4.63 -5.93
CA PHE A 292 6.72 5.80 -6.43
C PHE A 292 7.62 6.65 -7.33
N LYS A 293 7.19 6.85 -8.59
CA LYS A 293 7.86 7.76 -9.52
C LYS A 293 7.06 9.06 -9.62
N ALA A 294 7.54 10.10 -8.93
CA ALA A 294 6.96 11.43 -9.01
C ALA A 294 7.16 12.08 -10.39
N ASN A 295 6.21 12.92 -10.78
CA ASN A 295 6.16 13.61 -12.05
C ASN A 295 6.43 12.67 -13.22
N MET A 296 5.82 11.47 -13.21
CA MET A 296 5.85 10.60 -14.38
C MET A 296 5.41 11.47 -15.56
N PRO A 297 6.29 11.76 -16.54
CA PRO A 297 5.87 12.49 -17.72
C PRO A 297 4.73 11.64 -18.26
N GLY A 298 3.52 12.23 -18.37
CA GLY A 298 2.33 11.48 -18.72
C GLY A 298 2.72 10.55 -19.85
N TYR A 299 2.67 9.24 -19.60
CA TYR A 299 3.17 8.26 -20.55
C TYR A 299 2.17 8.24 -21.70
N VAL A 300 2.25 9.27 -22.53
CA VAL A 300 1.99 9.13 -23.94
C VAL A 300 3.10 8.16 -24.36
N PRO A 301 2.79 6.98 -24.92
CA PRO A 301 3.81 6.20 -25.59
C PRO A 301 4.26 7.05 -26.80
N ALA A 302 5.14 8.02 -26.58
CA ALA A 302 5.73 8.83 -27.63
C ALA A 302 6.76 8.01 -28.43
N ALA A 303 6.99 6.74 -28.04
CA ALA A 303 7.94 5.84 -28.68
C ALA A 303 7.50 4.35 -28.71
N CYS A 304 6.22 4.03 -28.52
CA CYS A 304 5.69 2.74 -28.98
C CYS A 304 4.85 2.98 -30.24
N THR A 305 5.51 3.43 -31.31
CA THR A 305 5.09 2.96 -32.64
C THR A 305 5.43 1.47 -32.69
N LEU A 306 4.51 0.61 -32.24
CA LEU A 306 4.40 -0.68 -32.91
C LEU A 306 4.17 -0.34 -34.39
N PRO A 307 4.87 -0.96 -35.35
CA PRO A 307 4.34 -0.96 -36.70
C PRO A 307 2.89 -1.45 -36.60
N GLU A 308 1.95 -0.77 -37.26
CA GLU A 308 0.58 -1.28 -37.38
C GLU A 308 0.67 -2.74 -37.85
N GLY A 309 0.24 -3.68 -37.00
CA GLY A 309 0.43 -5.12 -37.19
C GLY A 309 1.80 -5.62 -36.73
N GLY A 310 1.85 -6.31 -35.58
CA GLY A 310 3.03 -7.06 -35.17
C GLY A 310 3.30 -8.19 -36.18
N VAL A 311 4.39 -8.11 -36.93
CA VAL A 311 4.82 -9.17 -37.86
C VAL A 311 5.88 -10.02 -37.16
N CYS A 312 5.72 -11.35 -37.17
CA CYS A 312 6.76 -12.28 -36.71
C CYS A 312 8.00 -12.16 -37.58
N ALA A 313 9.20 -12.23 -36.99
CA ALA A 313 10.43 -12.30 -37.77
C ALA A 313 10.47 -13.61 -38.60
N GLU A 314 11.17 -13.60 -39.75
CA GLU A 314 11.27 -14.77 -40.65
C GLU A 314 11.84 -16.02 -39.99
N ASP A 315 12.56 -15.88 -38.87
CA ASP A 315 13.12 -16.98 -38.08
C ASP A 315 12.13 -17.57 -37.05
N GLY A 316 10.89 -17.08 -37.01
CA GLY A 316 9.87 -17.51 -36.04
C GLY A 316 10.07 -16.95 -34.64
N SER A 317 11.04 -16.05 -34.44
CA SER A 317 11.15 -15.33 -33.17
C SER A 317 9.96 -14.39 -32.98
N GLY A 318 9.45 -14.41 -31.76
CA GLY A 318 8.28 -13.66 -31.31
C GLY A 318 8.29 -12.17 -31.59
N TYR A 319 7.14 -11.53 -31.43
CA TYR A 319 7.04 -10.07 -31.47
C TYR A 319 7.08 -9.46 -30.07
N TRP A 320 7.53 -8.21 -29.99
CA TRP A 320 7.52 -7.45 -28.75
C TRP A 320 6.17 -6.77 -28.57
N VAL A 321 5.55 -6.98 -27.42
CA VAL A 321 4.35 -6.26 -26.98
C VAL A 321 4.79 -5.18 -25.99
N CYS A 322 4.23 -3.98 -26.13
CA CYS A 322 4.43 -2.94 -25.15
C CYS A 322 3.56 -3.26 -23.93
N ASP A 323 4.20 -3.69 -22.85
CA ASP A 323 3.55 -3.91 -21.56
C ASP A 323 3.80 -2.66 -20.69
N PRO A 324 2.74 -1.95 -20.25
CA PRO A 324 2.87 -0.74 -19.43
C PRO A 324 3.44 -0.98 -18.02
N ILE A 325 3.62 -2.23 -17.62
CA ILE A 325 4.18 -2.64 -16.31
C ILE A 325 5.63 -3.12 -16.47
N GLN A 326 6.00 -3.71 -17.61
CA GLN A 326 7.31 -4.37 -17.81
C GLN A 326 8.20 -3.75 -18.90
N ASP A 327 7.83 -2.59 -19.45
CA ASP A 327 8.57 -1.80 -20.46
C ASP A 327 8.82 -2.50 -21.82
N ARG A 328 8.69 -3.84 -21.93
CA ARG A 328 8.57 -4.66 -23.16
C ARG A 328 8.43 -6.16 -22.81
N VAL A 329 7.42 -6.85 -23.34
CA VAL A 329 7.26 -8.31 -23.19
C VAL A 329 7.47 -9.00 -24.55
N PHE A 330 8.26 -10.07 -24.58
CA PHE A 330 8.48 -10.89 -25.79
C PHE A 330 7.42 -12.00 -25.87
N THR A 331 6.65 -12.04 -26.96
CA THR A 331 5.62 -13.05 -27.21
C THR A 331 6.04 -13.99 -28.34
N PRO A 332 6.38 -15.27 -28.07
CA PRO A 332 6.79 -16.22 -29.10
C PRO A 332 5.64 -16.55 -30.06
N CYS A 333 5.91 -16.61 -31.37
CA CYS A 333 4.90 -16.80 -32.43
C CYS A 333 4.35 -18.24 -32.53
N SER A 334 4.61 -19.12 -31.57
CA SER A 334 4.27 -20.54 -31.62
C SER A 334 2.79 -20.88 -31.35
N LEU A 335 1.87 -19.93 -31.57
CA LEU A 335 0.42 -20.17 -31.56
C LEU A 335 -0.25 -19.50 -32.79
N GLY A 336 0.17 -19.96 -33.98
CA GLY A 336 -0.68 -20.08 -35.19
C GLY A 336 -1.53 -18.88 -35.65
N CYS A 337 -0.93 -17.73 -35.98
CA CYS A 337 -1.63 -16.65 -36.68
C CYS A 337 -0.95 -16.34 -38.02
N TYR A 338 -1.70 -16.10 -39.10
CA TYR A 338 -1.16 -15.64 -40.39
C TYR A 338 -1.85 -14.34 -40.83
N TYR A 339 -1.07 -13.41 -41.39
CA TYR A 339 -1.52 -12.10 -41.85
C TYR A 339 -1.67 -12.10 -43.38
N ASP A 340 -2.85 -11.73 -43.87
CA ASP A 340 -3.11 -11.52 -45.30
C ASP A 340 -2.93 -10.03 -45.65
N SER A 341 -1.96 -9.75 -46.52
CA SER A 341 -1.58 -8.39 -46.88
C SER A 341 -2.53 -7.74 -47.90
N GLU A 342 -3.36 -8.50 -48.62
CA GLU A 342 -4.35 -7.93 -49.54
C GLU A 342 -5.63 -7.46 -48.82
N SER A 343 -5.99 -8.10 -47.71
CA SER A 343 -7.19 -7.77 -46.93
C SER A 343 -6.94 -6.90 -45.70
N GLN A 344 -5.68 -6.77 -45.24
CA GLN A 344 -5.30 -6.11 -43.97
C GLN A 344 -6.07 -6.62 -42.75
N ILE A 345 -6.42 -7.90 -42.73
CA ILE A 345 -7.06 -8.57 -41.60
C ILE A 345 -6.17 -9.74 -41.15
N ALA A 346 -5.96 -9.85 -39.85
CA ALA A 346 -5.35 -11.02 -39.23
C ALA A 346 -6.45 -12.02 -38.86
N ASP A 347 -6.56 -13.13 -39.60
CA ASP A 347 -7.50 -14.20 -39.26
C ASP A 347 -6.77 -15.28 -38.44
N CYS A 348 -7.24 -15.46 -37.20
CA CYS A 348 -6.76 -16.50 -36.29
C CYS A 348 -7.69 -17.71 -36.45
N VAL A 349 -7.19 -18.81 -37.00
CA VAL A 349 -7.95 -20.07 -37.02
C VAL A 349 -7.77 -20.77 -35.68
N THR A 350 -8.88 -21.13 -35.03
CA THR A 350 -8.96 -21.90 -33.78
C THR A 350 -8.22 -23.23 -33.83
#